data_AF-A0A7V6XP89-F1
#
_entry.id   AF-A0A7V6XP89-F1
#
_cell.length_a   1.000
_cell.length_b   1.000
_cell.length_c   1.000
_cell.angle_alpha   90.00
_cell.angle_beta   90.00
_cell.angle_gamma   90.00
#
_symmetry.space_group_name_H-M   'P 1'
#
loop_
_entity.id
_entity.type
_entity.pdbx_description
1 polymer ?
#
loop_
_entity_poly.entity_id
_entity_poly.type
_entity_poly.pdbx_seq_one_letter_code
_entity_poly.pdbx_strand_id
1 'polypeptide(L)'
;MKNQLFDLLLVIPAAFFFHFYEYNERKVLGGEASLLLPGSIIIILTVAILTLHIKTLTFMIWPVVSLGLSLILAAAFIPDDPSWFKPFGLYFAIIFIHVVYVLAVLLIRMIGRALIKAFS
;
A
#
# COMPACT_ATOMS: atom_id res chain seq x y z
N MET A 1 16.95 -21.85 -0.98
CA MET A 1 15.70 -21.16 -0.57
C MET A 1 16.06 -20.04 0.40
N LYS A 2 16.48 -18.88 -0.09
CA LYS A 2 16.73 -17.69 0.74
C LYS A 2 15.60 -16.69 0.48
N ASN A 3 14.94 -16.24 1.54
CA ASN A 3 14.11 -15.02 1.65
C ASN A 3 12.67 -15.00 1.08
N GLN A 4 12.01 -16.14 0.86
CA GLN A 4 10.59 -16.14 0.41
C GLN A 4 9.61 -15.43 1.37
N LEU A 5 9.95 -15.32 2.66
CA LEU A 5 9.11 -14.64 3.64
C LEU A 5 8.99 -13.13 3.40
N PHE A 6 10.04 -12.50 2.84
CA PHE A 6 10.03 -11.06 2.54
C PHE A 6 9.23 -10.73 1.29
N ASP A 7 9.16 -11.66 0.33
CA ASP A 7 8.36 -11.50 -0.88
C ASP A 7 6.85 -11.49 -0.56
N LEU A 8 6.42 -12.20 0.50
CA LEU A 8 5.03 -12.17 0.96
C LEU A 8 4.58 -10.76 1.41
N LEU A 9 5.49 -9.98 1.98
CA LEU A 9 5.19 -8.60 2.42
C LEU A 9 4.96 -7.65 1.23
N LEU A 10 5.45 -8.01 0.04
CA LEU A 10 5.24 -7.25 -1.19
C LEU A 10 3.83 -7.41 -1.76
N VAL A 11 3.13 -8.47 -1.34
CA VAL A 11 1.80 -8.83 -1.80
C VAL A 11 0.72 -8.23 -0.88
N ILE A 12 1.11 -7.57 0.22
CA ILE A 12 0.16 -6.94 1.14
C ILE A 12 -0.76 -5.98 0.37
N PRO A 13 -2.09 -6.17 0.42
CA PRO A 13 -3.05 -5.31 -0.26
C PRO A 13 -3.23 -3.99 0.53
N ALA A 14 -2.16 -3.20 0.60
CA ALA A 14 -2.09 -2.00 1.45
C ALA A 14 -3.17 -0.97 1.11
N ALA A 15 -3.52 -0.83 -0.17
CA ALA A 15 -4.58 0.06 -0.63
C ALA A 15 -5.96 -0.35 -0.12
N PHE A 16 -6.24 -1.65 -0.09
CA PHE A 16 -7.45 -2.17 0.53
C PHE A 16 -7.46 -1.89 2.03
N PHE A 17 -6.39 -2.21 2.76
CA PHE A 17 -6.35 -1.98 4.20
C PHE A 17 -6.50 -0.51 4.57
N PHE A 18 -5.96 0.40 3.75
CA PHE A 18 -6.14 1.84 3.92
C PHE A 18 -7.63 2.22 3.91
N HIS A 19 -8.34 1.91 2.81
CA HIS A 19 -9.74 2.31 2.68
C HIS A 19 -10.68 1.47 3.54
N PHE A 20 -10.35 0.21 3.81
CA PHE A 20 -11.13 -0.63 4.72
C PHE A 20 -11.08 -0.07 6.14
N TYR A 21 -9.89 0.28 6.64
CA TYR A 21 -9.75 0.91 7.95
C TYR A 21 -10.43 2.29 7.99
N GLU A 22 -10.16 3.14 7.00
CA GLU A 22 -10.77 4.47 6.91
C GLU A 22 -12.31 4.42 6.92
N TYR A 23 -12.88 3.52 6.12
CA TYR A 23 -14.33 3.34 6.02
C TYR A 23 -14.92 2.86 7.34
N ASN A 24 -14.34 1.81 7.95
CA ASN A 24 -14.87 1.28 9.20
C ASN A 24 -14.80 2.31 10.34
N GLU A 25 -13.67 2.97 10.53
CA GLU A 25 -13.54 3.97 11.60
C GLU A 25 -14.48 5.16 11.40
N ARG A 26 -14.49 5.76 10.20
CA ARG A 26 -15.22 7.01 9.99
C ARG A 26 -16.71 6.82 9.72
N LYS A 27 -17.10 5.72 9.06
CA LYS A 27 -18.50 5.48 8.68
C LYS A 27 -19.23 4.52 9.58
N VAL A 28 -18.59 3.44 10.01
CA VAL A 28 -19.26 2.40 10.82
C VAL A 28 -19.21 2.77 12.30
N LEU A 29 -18.04 3.18 12.79
CA LEU A 29 -17.83 3.53 14.20
C LEU A 29 -18.10 5.01 14.49
N GLY A 30 -18.13 5.87 13.47
CA GLY A 30 -18.33 7.32 13.61
C GLY A 30 -17.16 8.04 14.28
N GLY A 31 -15.98 7.41 14.33
CA GLY A 31 -14.77 7.95 14.93
C GLY A 31 -13.79 8.54 13.93
N GLU A 32 -12.58 8.85 14.39
CA GLU A 32 -11.48 9.26 13.54
C GLU A 32 -10.55 8.08 13.23
N ALA A 33 -10.17 7.92 11.96
CA ALA A 33 -9.15 6.98 11.51
C ALA A 33 -7.73 7.41 11.91
N SER A 34 -7.47 7.53 13.21
CA SER A 34 -6.23 8.09 13.79
C SER A 34 -4.97 7.34 13.40
N LEU A 35 -5.07 6.03 13.12
CA LEU A 35 -3.94 5.20 12.71
C LEU A 35 -3.68 5.20 11.20
N LEU A 36 -4.51 5.88 10.40
CA LEU A 36 -4.45 5.81 8.94
C LEU A 36 -3.10 6.29 8.41
N LEU A 37 -2.70 7.51 8.81
CA LEU A 37 -1.43 8.10 8.41
C LEU A 37 -0.21 7.39 9.03
N PRO A 38 -0.10 7.22 10.37
CA PRO A 38 1.07 6.57 10.95
C PRO A 38 1.21 5.11 10.49
N GLY A 39 0.10 4.37 10.37
CA GLY A 39 0.09 3.01 9.83
C GLY A 39 0.58 2.96 8.39
N SER A 40 0.11 3.88 7.53
CA SER A 40 0.58 3.99 6.15
C SER A 40 2.08 4.25 6.08
N ILE A 41 2.59 5.18 6.88
CA ILE A 41 4.03 5.50 6.93
C ILE A 41 4.84 4.28 7.35
N ILE A 42 4.42 3.56 8.39
CA ILE A 42 5.09 2.35 8.86
C ILE A 42 5.14 1.31 7.73
N ILE A 43 4.00 1.03 7.08
CA ILE A 43 3.93 0.03 6.02
C ILE A 43 4.81 0.45 4.82
N ILE A 44 4.80 1.73 4.43
CA ILE A 44 5.67 2.26 3.36
C ILE A 44 7.15 2.06 3.72
N LEU A 45 7.57 2.47 4.93
CA LEU A 45 8.95 2.37 5.37
C LEU A 45 9.42 0.92 5.45
N THR A 46 8.63 0.05 6.07
CA THR A 46 8.93 -1.38 6.20
C THR A 46 9.12 -2.01 4.82
N VAL A 47 8.18 -1.83 3.90
CA VAL A 47 8.28 -2.39 2.55
C VAL A 47 9.46 -1.79 1.79
N ALA A 48 9.70 -0.48 1.88
CA ALA A 48 10.82 0.16 1.21
C ALA A 48 12.17 -0.39 1.68
N ILE A 49 12.40 -0.47 3.01
CA ILE A 49 13.64 -0.94 3.60
C ILE A 49 13.89 -2.41 3.26
N LEU A 50 12.88 -3.26 3.45
CA LEU A 50 13.01 -4.70 3.21
C LEU A 50 13.29 -5.04 1.75
N THR A 51 12.99 -4.13 0.82
CA THR A 51 13.11 -4.36 -0.62
C THR A 51 14.24 -3.57 -1.27
N LEU A 52 15.13 -2.95 -0.46
CA LEU A 52 16.30 -2.22 -0.95
C LEU A 52 17.21 -3.12 -1.80
N HIS A 53 17.35 -4.39 -1.44
CA HIS A 53 18.20 -5.37 -2.11
C HIS A 53 17.59 -5.99 -3.39
N ILE A 54 16.28 -5.84 -3.60
CA ILE A 54 15.55 -6.45 -4.74
C ILE A 54 15.66 -5.55 -5.97
N LYS A 55 16.05 -6.05 -7.15
CA LYS A 55 16.10 -5.24 -8.38
C LYS A 55 14.79 -4.49 -8.63
N THR A 56 14.86 -3.24 -9.10
CA THR A 56 13.66 -2.38 -9.28
C THR A 56 12.63 -3.04 -10.19
N LEU A 57 13.06 -3.65 -11.30
CA LEU A 57 12.16 -4.34 -12.23
C LEU A 57 11.44 -5.53 -11.58
N THR A 58 12.14 -6.33 -10.77
CA THR A 58 11.54 -7.44 -10.02
C THR A 58 10.53 -6.94 -8.99
N PHE A 59 10.83 -5.83 -8.33
CA PHE A 59 9.89 -5.22 -7.39
C PHE A 59 8.58 -4.80 -8.07
N MET A 60 8.62 -4.25 -9.29
CA MET A 60 7.44 -3.73 -9.99
C MET A 60 6.36 -4.78 -10.29
N ILE A 61 6.70 -6.07 -10.24
CA ILE A 61 5.73 -7.16 -10.44
C ILE A 61 4.75 -7.23 -9.26
N TRP A 62 5.23 -7.03 -8.04
CA TRP A 62 4.45 -7.28 -6.84
C TRP A 62 3.33 -6.26 -6.57
N PRO A 63 3.53 -4.95 -6.80
CA PRO A 63 2.44 -3.97 -6.76
C PRO A 63 1.26 -4.36 -7.64
N VAL A 64 1.48 -4.92 -8.83
CA VAL A 64 0.38 -5.36 -9.71
C VAL A 64 -0.45 -6.45 -9.04
N VAL A 65 0.20 -7.43 -8.40
CA VAL A 65 -0.49 -8.48 -7.64
C VAL A 65 -1.23 -7.90 -6.43
N SER A 66 -0.57 -7.01 -5.67
CA SER A 66 -1.16 -6.33 -4.51
C SER A 66 -2.37 -5.47 -4.90
N LEU A 67 -2.34 -4.80 -6.06
CA LEU A 67 -3.49 -4.04 -6.58
C LEU A 67 -4.64 -4.96 -6.93
N GLY A 68 -4.39 -6.06 -7.64
CA GLY A 68 -5.42 -7.05 -7.96
C GLY A 68 -6.09 -7.60 -6.70
N LEU A 69 -5.31 -7.98 -5.70
CA LEU A 69 -5.83 -8.40 -4.40
C LEU A 69 -6.60 -7.29 -3.69
N SER A 70 -6.10 -6.05 -3.73
CA SER A 70 -6.78 -4.91 -3.12
C SER A 70 -8.15 -4.67 -3.73
N LEU A 71 -8.28 -4.79 -5.05
CA LEU A 71 -9.56 -4.63 -5.76
C LEU A 71 -10.54 -5.76 -5.43
N ILE A 72 -10.07 -7.01 -5.42
CA ILE A 72 -10.89 -8.18 -5.04
C ILE A 72 -11.40 -8.03 -3.60
N LEU A 73 -10.52 -7.69 -2.67
CA LEU A 73 -10.89 -7.52 -1.27
C LEU A 73 -11.81 -6.32 -1.07
N ALA A 74 -11.57 -5.20 -1.77
CA ALA A 74 -12.45 -4.04 -1.71
C ALA A 74 -13.87 -4.39 -2.17
N ALA A 75 -14.00 -5.10 -3.30
CA ALA A 75 -15.30 -5.54 -3.80
C ALA A 75 -16.04 -6.49 -2.84
N ALA A 76 -15.30 -7.29 -2.05
CA ALA A 76 -15.88 -8.25 -1.12
C ALA A 76 -16.25 -7.66 0.24
N PHE A 77 -15.49 -6.67 0.73
CA PHE A 77 -15.56 -6.24 2.13
C PHE A 77 -15.91 -4.76 2.33
N ILE A 78 -15.84 -3.91 1.30
CA ILE A 78 -16.20 -2.50 1.40
C ILE A 78 -17.52 -2.29 0.65
N PRO A 79 -18.58 -1.81 1.33
CA PRO A 79 -19.82 -1.46 0.65
C PRO A 79 -19.57 -0.44 -0.47
N ASP A 80 -20.24 -0.63 -1.60
CA ASP A 80 -20.24 0.36 -2.68
C ASP A 80 -21.11 1.57 -2.28
N ASP A 81 -20.59 2.37 -1.35
CA ASP A 81 -21.22 3.56 -0.80
C ASP A 81 -20.89 4.76 -1.71
N PRO A 82 -21.84 5.20 -2.55
CA PRO A 82 -21.58 6.26 -3.50
C PRO A 82 -21.46 7.60 -2.81
N SER A 83 -21.84 7.76 -1.53
CA SER A 83 -21.69 9.02 -0.80
C SER A 83 -20.26 9.22 -0.29
N TRP A 84 -19.54 8.13 -0.01
CA TRP A 84 -18.21 8.17 0.58
C TRP A 84 -17.11 8.29 -0.47
N PHE A 85 -17.21 7.53 -1.56
CA PHE A 85 -16.16 7.49 -2.58
C PHE A 85 -16.38 8.46 -3.74
N LYS A 86 -17.13 9.57 -3.56
CA LYS A 86 -17.33 10.56 -4.63
C LYS A 86 -16.05 11.35 -4.93
N PRO A 87 -15.91 11.81 -6.19
CA PRO A 87 -16.78 11.58 -7.34
C PRO A 87 -16.44 10.31 -8.14
N PHE A 88 -15.35 9.62 -7.81
CA PHE A 88 -14.75 8.62 -8.71
C PHE A 88 -15.06 7.16 -8.38
N GLY A 89 -15.64 6.87 -7.22
CA GLY A 89 -16.00 5.52 -6.76
C GLY A 89 -14.85 4.78 -6.06
N LEU A 90 -15.21 3.65 -5.43
CA LEU A 90 -14.32 2.83 -4.60
C LEU A 90 -13.08 2.34 -5.37
N TYR A 91 -13.28 1.79 -6.57
CA TYR A 91 -12.15 1.23 -7.34
C TYR A 91 -11.13 2.29 -7.73
N PHE A 92 -11.58 3.48 -8.11
CA PHE A 92 -10.66 4.58 -8.40
C PHE A 92 -9.89 4.99 -7.15
N ALA A 93 -10.55 5.10 -5.99
CA ALA A 93 -9.89 5.43 -4.72
C ALA A 93 -8.80 4.40 -4.37
N ILE A 94 -9.10 3.10 -4.50
CA ILE A 94 -8.15 1.99 -4.32
C ILE A 94 -6.95 2.11 -5.27
N ILE A 95 -7.19 2.36 -6.57
CA ILE A 95 -6.11 2.52 -7.54
C ILE A 95 -5.25 3.75 -7.21
N PHE A 96 -5.89 4.87 -6.88
CA PHE A 96 -5.21 6.11 -6.55
C PHE A 96 -4.27 5.94 -5.35
N ILE A 97 -4.78 5.41 -4.24
CA ILE A 97 -3.96 5.21 -3.04
C ILE A 97 -2.86 4.17 -3.27
N HIS A 98 -3.13 3.13 -4.09
CA HIS A 98 -2.12 2.16 -4.48
C HIS A 98 -0.97 2.82 -5.25
N VAL A 99 -1.27 3.69 -6.21
CA VAL A 99 -0.25 4.44 -6.96
C VAL A 99 0.58 5.32 -6.02
N VAL A 100 -0.07 6.05 -5.11
CA VAL A 100 0.62 6.87 -4.10
C VAL A 100 1.56 6.03 -3.25
N TYR A 101 1.10 4.87 -2.78
CA TYR A 101 1.88 3.93 -1.99
C TYR A 101 3.13 3.43 -2.75
N VAL A 102 2.94 3.00 -4.00
CA VAL A 102 4.05 2.52 -4.85
C VAL A 102 5.08 3.63 -5.09
N LEU A 103 4.63 4.84 -5.40
CA LEU A 103 5.53 5.99 -5.61
C LEU A 103 6.33 6.32 -4.35
N ALA A 104 5.68 6.32 -3.17
CA ALA A 104 6.35 6.56 -1.90
C ALA A 104 7.41 5.50 -1.60
N VAL A 105 7.09 4.22 -1.79
CA VAL A 105 8.05 3.12 -1.63
C VAL A 105 9.22 3.25 -2.60
N LEU A 106 8.96 3.56 -3.88
CA LEU A 106 10.02 3.74 -4.88
C LEU A 106 10.95 4.90 -4.53
N LEU A 107 10.40 6.03 -4.08
CA LEU A 107 11.17 7.20 -3.65
C LEU A 107 12.12 6.85 -2.49
N ILE A 108 11.61 6.19 -1.45
CA ILE A 108 12.42 5.81 -0.29
C ILE A 108 13.47 4.78 -0.67
N ARG A 109 13.16 3.83 -1.55
CA ARG A 109 14.14 2.86 -2.07
C ARG A 109 15.26 3.54 -2.85
N MET A 110 14.94 4.54 -3.66
CA MET A 110 15.92 5.32 -4.41
C MET A 110 16.88 6.05 -3.45
N ILE A 111 16.33 6.74 -2.44
CA ILE A 111 17.12 7.44 -1.42
C ILE A 111 17.98 6.44 -0.64
N GLY A 112 17.39 5.35 -0.14
CA GLY A 112 18.11 4.34 0.65
C GLY A 112 19.27 3.70 -0.11
N ARG A 113 19.11 3.44 -1.41
CA ARG A 113 20.21 2.94 -2.25
C ARG A 113 21.30 3.96 -2.50
N ALA A 114 20.93 5.22 -2.72
CA ALA A 114 21.89 6.30 -2.88
C ALA A 114 22.75 6.46 -1.63
N LEU A 115 22.13 6.38 -0.45
CA LEU A 115 22.83 6.40 0.84
C LEU A 115 23.78 5.20 0.99
N ILE A 116 23.31 3.97 0.77
CA ILE A 116 24.17 2.77 0.86
C ILE A 116 25.40 2.91 -0.03
N LYS A 117 25.23 3.39 -1.27
CA LYS A 117 26.34 3.61 -2.21
C LYS A 117 27.29 4.72 -1.78
N ALA A 118 26.80 5.75 -1.09
CA ALA A 118 27.64 6.86 -0.63
C ALA A 118 28.57 6.48 0.53
N PHE A 119 28.22 5.43 1.29
CA PHE A 119 28.98 4.96 2.46
C PHE A 119 29.69 3.61 2.23
N SER A 120 29.63 3.06 1.01
CA SER A 120 30.32 1.82 0.60
C SER A 120 31.60 2.13 -0.17
#